data_AF-A0A3S1MS89-F1
#
_entry.id   AF-A0A3S1MS89-F1
#
_cell.length_a   1.000
_cell.length_b   1.000
_cell.length_c   1.000
_cell.angle_alpha   90.00
_cell.angle_beta   90.00
_cell.angle_gamma   90.00
#
_symmetry.space_group_name_H-M   'P 1'
#
loop_
_entity.id
_entity.type
_entity.pdbx_description
1 polymer ?
#
loop_
_entity_poly.entity_id
_entity_poly.type
_entity_poly.pdbx_seq_one_letter_code
_entity_poly.pdbx_strand_id
1 'polypeptide(L)'
;MHKRRLGRTDLLVSQICLGSMAWCQQNTEAEGHAQMDLAFSRGVNFIDTAELYSIPPKAETQGRTEKIIGSWMKEKGNRDKVVIASKVVGRTANTWFRGDRPSKLVRADIFDAVEKSLAKLGTDYI
;
A
#
# COMPACT_ATOMS: atom_id res chain seq x y z
N MET A 1 1.07 -11.11 -19.34
CA MET A 1 1.91 -11.09 -18.12
C MET A 1 2.10 -12.51 -17.61
N HIS A 2 3.32 -12.93 -17.29
CA HIS A 2 3.55 -14.20 -16.59
C HIS A 2 3.26 -14.02 -15.09
N LYS A 3 2.49 -14.95 -14.50
CA LYS A 3 2.19 -14.97 -13.07
C LYS A 3 2.92 -16.14 -12.40
N ARG A 4 3.28 -15.97 -11.13
CA ARG A 4 3.98 -16.97 -10.31
C ARG A 4 3.21 -17.18 -9.02
N ARG A 5 3.23 -18.42 -8.52
CA ARG A 5 2.69 -18.75 -7.20
C ARG A 5 3.54 -18.08 -6.11
N LEU A 6 2.90 -17.43 -5.15
CA LEU A 6 3.59 -16.76 -4.05
C LEU A 6 3.91 -17.77 -2.96
N GLY A 7 5.17 -18.21 -2.89
CA GLY A 7 5.63 -19.17 -1.89
C GLY A 7 4.81 -20.46 -1.92
N ARG A 8 4.28 -20.86 -0.75
CA ARG A 8 3.46 -22.07 -0.57
C ARG A 8 1.95 -21.80 -0.60
N THR A 9 1.54 -20.61 -1.03
CA THR A 9 0.12 -20.21 -1.07
C THR A 9 -0.50 -20.55 -2.42
N ASP A 10 -1.81 -20.32 -2.57
CA ASP A 10 -2.50 -20.38 -3.87
C ASP A 10 -2.57 -19.02 -4.58
N LEU A 11 -1.95 -17.97 -4.03
CA LEU A 11 -1.92 -16.64 -4.64
C LEU A 11 -1.02 -16.63 -5.88
N LEU A 12 -1.56 -16.11 -6.98
CA LEU A 12 -0.82 -15.87 -8.22
C LEU A 12 -0.54 -14.38 -8.40
N VAL A 13 0.74 -14.00 -8.29
CA VAL A 13 1.20 -12.63 -8.46
C VAL A 13 1.93 -12.47 -9.80
N SER A 14 1.82 -11.31 -10.43
CA SER A 14 2.61 -10.96 -11.60
C SER A 14 4.10 -11.01 -11.27
N GLN A 15 4.92 -11.45 -12.23
CA GLN A 15 6.38 -11.52 -12.04
C GLN A 15 7.01 -10.14 -11.76
N ILE A 16 6.34 -9.06 -12.17
CA ILE A 16 6.68 -7.68 -11.84
C ILE A 16 5.66 -7.17 -10.83
N CYS A 17 6.15 -6.53 -9.77
CA CYS A 17 5.35 -5.83 -8.77
C CYS A 17 5.42 -4.31 -9.01
N LEU A 18 4.30 -3.62 -8.90
CA LEU A 18 4.24 -2.16 -8.98
C LEU A 18 4.54 -1.56 -7.60
N GLY A 19 5.70 -0.91 -7.46
CA GLY A 19 6.03 -0.10 -6.29
C GLY A 19 5.35 1.28 -6.34
N SER A 20 4.99 1.82 -5.18
CA SER A 20 4.12 3.01 -5.08
C SER A 20 4.65 4.16 -4.21
N MET A 21 5.89 4.08 -3.70
CA MET A 21 6.39 4.97 -2.63
C MET A 21 6.44 6.48 -2.98
N ALA A 22 6.36 6.85 -4.25
CA ALA A 22 6.48 8.22 -4.73
C ALA A 22 5.14 8.99 -4.78
N TRP A 23 4.00 8.29 -4.71
CA TRP A 23 2.69 8.89 -4.92
C TRP A 23 2.27 9.78 -3.76
N CYS A 24 1.75 10.97 -4.05
CA CYS A 24 1.51 12.11 -3.17
C CYS A 24 2.74 12.99 -2.84
N GLN A 25 3.97 12.56 -3.13
CA GLN A 25 5.16 13.39 -2.89
C GLN A 25 5.78 13.88 -4.18
N GLN A 26 6.19 12.96 -5.04
CA GLN A 26 6.76 13.27 -6.35
C GLN A 26 5.72 13.15 -7.45
N ASN A 27 4.66 12.36 -7.20
CA ASN A 27 3.55 12.22 -8.11
C ASN A 27 2.25 12.71 -7.49
N THR A 28 1.37 13.23 -8.33
CA THR A 28 -0.03 13.48 -7.99
C THR A 28 -0.82 12.16 -7.91
N GLU A 29 -2.04 12.22 -7.37
CA GLU A 29 -2.97 11.08 -7.39
C GLU A 29 -3.29 10.63 -8.82
N ALA A 30 -3.56 11.57 -9.72
CA ALA A 30 -3.86 11.28 -11.13
C ALA A 30 -2.70 10.56 -11.84
N GLU A 31 -1.45 10.96 -11.57
CA GLU A 31 -0.27 10.28 -12.10
C GLU A 31 -0.11 8.87 -11.49
N GLY A 32 -0.40 8.71 -10.19
CA GLY A 32 -0.43 7.39 -9.55
C GLY A 32 -1.48 6.47 -10.18
N HIS A 33 -2.69 6.99 -10.43
CA HIS A 33 -3.76 6.27 -11.13
C HIS A 33 -3.36 5.90 -12.56
N ALA A 34 -2.74 6.82 -13.31
CA ALA A 34 -2.25 6.53 -14.65
C ALA A 34 -1.17 5.43 -14.66
N GLN A 35 -0.27 5.41 -13.69
CA GLN A 35 0.71 4.34 -13.52
C GLN A 35 0.05 2.99 -13.19
N MET A 36 -0.96 2.98 -12.29
CA MET A 36 -1.73 1.78 -11.97
C MET A 36 -2.53 1.27 -13.17
N ASP A 37 -3.20 2.15 -13.91
CA ASP A 37 -3.94 1.82 -15.14
C ASP A 37 -3.02 1.20 -16.19
N LEU A 38 -1.85 1.80 -16.43
CA LEU A 38 -0.87 1.25 -17.34
C LEU A 38 -0.39 -0.14 -16.88
N ALA A 39 0.03 -0.29 -15.63
CA ALA A 39 0.50 -1.56 -15.10
C ALA A 39 -0.58 -2.66 -15.20
N PHE A 40 -1.82 -2.34 -14.80
CA PHE A 40 -2.95 -3.26 -14.83
C PHE A 40 -3.32 -3.66 -16.26
N SER A 41 -3.31 -2.72 -17.22
CA SER A 41 -3.51 -3.01 -18.65
C SER A 41 -2.47 -3.99 -19.22
N ARG A 42 -1.26 -4.02 -18.65
CA ARG A 42 -0.18 -4.96 -19.00
C ARG A 42 -0.25 -6.28 -18.22
N GLY A 43 -1.26 -6.44 -17.37
CA GLY A 43 -1.53 -7.64 -16.59
C GLY A 43 -0.77 -7.72 -15.25
N VAL A 44 -0.17 -6.62 -14.77
CA VAL A 44 0.34 -6.54 -13.40
C VAL A 44 -0.86 -6.60 -12.45
N ASN A 45 -0.79 -7.48 -11.45
CA ASN A 45 -1.82 -7.57 -10.41
C ASN A 45 -1.25 -7.43 -9.00
N PHE A 46 0.05 -7.21 -8.85
CA PHE A 46 0.71 -7.12 -7.56
C PHE A 46 1.19 -5.70 -7.31
N ILE A 47 0.66 -5.06 -6.26
CA ILE A 47 1.00 -3.68 -5.86
C ILE A 47 1.61 -3.70 -4.46
N ASP A 48 2.76 -3.06 -4.34
CA ASP A 48 3.50 -2.88 -3.10
C ASP A 48 3.25 -1.49 -2.51
N THR A 49 2.90 -1.43 -1.23
CA THR A 49 2.74 -0.19 -0.45
C THR A 49 3.23 -0.38 1.00
N ALA A 50 3.09 0.66 1.82
CA ALA A 50 3.38 0.63 3.25
C ALA A 50 2.64 1.75 3.97
N GLU A 51 2.37 1.59 5.27
CA GLU A 51 1.81 2.69 6.08
C GLU A 51 2.74 3.93 6.07
N LEU A 52 4.05 3.72 5.88
CA LEU A 52 5.06 4.78 5.82
C LEU A 52 4.89 5.70 4.60
N TYR A 53 4.47 5.16 3.46
CA TYR A 53 4.54 5.86 2.19
C TYR A 53 3.59 7.07 2.16
N SER A 54 4.02 8.20 1.61
CA SER A 54 5.09 8.37 0.61
C SER A 54 6.50 8.71 1.14
N ILE A 55 7.49 8.71 0.23
CA ILE A 55 8.91 9.01 0.51
C ILE A 55 9.35 10.31 -0.20
N PRO A 56 10.17 11.18 0.44
CA PRO A 56 10.64 11.11 1.84
C PRO A 56 9.48 11.19 2.85
N PRO A 57 9.57 10.44 3.98
CA PRO A 57 8.47 10.29 4.92
C PRO A 57 8.25 11.56 5.74
N LYS A 58 6.99 11.97 5.89
CA LYS A 58 6.57 13.12 6.69
C LYS A 58 5.24 12.80 7.40
N ALA A 59 4.99 13.45 8.53
CA ALA A 59 3.77 13.26 9.30
C ALA A 59 2.51 13.57 8.48
N GLU A 60 2.57 14.61 7.65
CA GLU A 60 1.43 15.14 6.89
C GLU A 60 1.06 14.24 5.69
N THR A 61 2.01 13.45 5.20
CA THR A 61 1.86 12.58 4.01
C THR A 61 1.83 11.09 4.34
N GLN A 62 1.88 10.73 5.62
CA GLN A 62 1.81 9.34 6.09
C GLN A 62 0.59 8.59 5.55
N GLY A 63 0.84 7.43 4.92
CA GLY A 63 -0.18 6.55 4.35
C GLY A 63 -1.00 7.17 3.22
N ARG A 64 -0.59 8.31 2.64
CA ARG A 64 -1.32 8.90 1.51
C ARG A 64 -1.24 8.03 0.25
N THR A 65 -0.16 7.29 0.07
CA THR A 65 -0.05 6.30 -1.01
C THR A 65 -1.13 5.21 -0.91
N GLU A 66 -1.43 4.73 0.30
CA GLU A 66 -2.53 3.78 0.51
C GLU A 66 -3.90 4.37 0.17
N LYS A 67 -4.12 5.66 0.47
CA LYS A 67 -5.36 6.36 0.06
C LYS A 67 -5.49 6.47 -1.46
N ILE A 68 -4.39 6.76 -2.16
CA ILE A 68 -4.37 6.83 -3.64
C ILE A 68 -4.66 5.46 -4.27
N ILE A 69 -4.10 4.38 -3.70
CA ILE A 69 -4.43 3.01 -4.13
C ILE A 69 -5.90 2.71 -3.87
N GLY A 70 -6.41 3.06 -2.68
CA GLY A 70 -7.80 2.83 -2.31
C GLY A 70 -8.81 3.56 -3.20
N SER A 71 -8.54 4.83 -3.53
CA SER A 71 -9.40 5.61 -4.43
C SER A 71 -9.43 5.00 -5.84
N TRP A 72 -8.29 4.56 -6.36
CA TRP A 72 -8.20 3.87 -7.64
C TRP A 72 -8.97 2.54 -7.64
N MET A 73 -8.77 1.69 -6.63
CA MET A 73 -9.49 0.41 -6.54
C MET A 73 -11.00 0.60 -6.46
N LYS A 74 -11.45 1.63 -5.72
CA LYS A 74 -12.85 2.00 -5.61
C LYS A 74 -13.42 2.48 -6.95
N GLU A 75 -12.70 3.34 -7.67
CA GLU A 75 -13.10 3.83 -8.99
C GLU A 75 -13.23 2.68 -10.01
N LYS A 76 -12.25 1.78 -10.03
CA LYS A 76 -12.21 0.67 -11.02
C LYS A 76 -13.05 -0.54 -10.63
N GLY A 77 -13.48 -0.64 -9.37
CA GLY A 77 -14.24 -1.79 -8.86
C GLY A 77 -13.48 -3.12 -9.04
N ASN A 78 -12.16 -3.12 -8.84
CA ASN A 78 -11.27 -4.22 -9.22
C ASN A 78 -10.51 -4.86 -8.05
N ARG A 79 -10.93 -4.61 -6.79
CA ARG A 79 -10.23 -5.06 -5.60
C ARG A 79 -9.95 -6.58 -5.60
N ASP A 80 -10.89 -7.38 -6.10
CA ASP A 80 -10.79 -8.85 -6.22
C ASP A 80 -9.70 -9.32 -7.20
N LYS A 81 -9.23 -8.43 -8.09
CA LYS A 81 -8.23 -8.73 -9.13
C LYS A 81 -6.83 -8.29 -8.74
N VAL A 82 -6.68 -7.57 -7.63
CA VAL A 82 -5.43 -6.96 -7.20
C VAL A 82 -4.93 -7.63 -5.91
N VAL A 83 -3.66 -7.97 -5.88
CA VAL A 83 -2.94 -8.41 -4.68
C VAL A 83 -2.20 -7.19 -4.12
N ILE A 84 -2.54 -6.80 -2.90
CA ILE A 84 -1.93 -5.67 -2.20
C ILE A 84 -0.99 -6.22 -1.13
N ALA A 85 0.26 -5.78 -1.13
CA ALA A 85 1.16 -5.97 0.01
C ALA A 85 1.39 -4.63 0.70
N SER A 86 0.89 -4.47 1.93
CA SER A 86 1.26 -3.35 2.80
C SER A 86 2.24 -3.79 3.89
N LYS A 87 2.82 -2.82 4.59
CA LYS A 87 3.87 -3.03 5.58
C LYS A 87 3.67 -2.10 6.77
N VAL A 88 3.95 -2.64 7.94
CA VAL A 88 3.99 -1.91 9.21
C VAL A 88 5.40 -1.35 9.40
N VAL A 89 5.53 -0.10 9.88
CA VAL A 89 6.84 0.47 10.24
C VAL A 89 7.50 -0.33 11.35
N GLY A 90 8.82 -0.43 11.27
CA GLY A 90 9.62 -1.00 12.35
C GLY A 90 9.68 -0.10 13.60
N ARG A 91 10.67 -0.37 14.45
CA ARG A 91 10.98 0.47 15.61
C ARG A 91 11.48 1.83 15.10
N THR A 92 10.86 2.90 15.57
CA THR A 92 11.25 4.27 15.18
C THR A 92 10.93 5.26 16.29
N ALA A 93 11.74 6.30 16.42
CA ALA A 93 11.50 7.43 17.32
C ALA A 93 10.38 8.36 16.82
N ASN A 94 9.98 8.24 15.56
CA ASN A 94 8.86 9.00 15.00
C ASN A 94 7.57 8.70 15.76
N THR A 95 6.95 9.73 16.30
CA THR A 95 5.78 9.62 17.18
C THR A 95 4.44 9.63 16.45
N TRP A 96 4.44 10.09 15.20
CA TRP A 96 3.24 10.30 14.38
C TRP A 96 2.63 9.01 13.79
N PHE A 97 3.21 7.84 14.04
CA PHE A 97 2.62 6.55 13.63
C PHE A 97 1.63 5.99 14.66
N ARG A 98 1.82 6.27 15.96
CA ARG A 98 1.17 5.56 17.07
C ARG A 98 0.61 6.49 18.14
N GLY A 99 0.09 7.67 17.77
CA GLY A 99 -0.54 8.60 18.70
C GLY A 99 0.47 9.21 19.68
N ASP A 100 1.41 9.98 19.14
CA ASP A 100 2.41 10.75 19.87
C ASP A 100 3.41 9.93 20.71
N ARG A 101 3.62 8.65 20.36
CA ARG A 101 4.68 7.81 20.92
C ARG A 101 5.46 7.04 19.85
N PRO A 102 6.73 6.66 20.14
CA PRO A 102 7.51 5.78 19.27
C PRO A 102 6.80 4.46 18.94
N SER A 103 7.02 3.95 17.73
CA SER A 103 6.67 2.57 17.37
C SER A 103 7.68 1.61 17.99
N LYS A 104 7.20 0.54 18.62
CA LYS A 104 8.02 -0.50 19.25
C LYS A 104 7.92 -1.84 18.50
N LEU A 105 7.10 -1.92 17.45
CA LEU A 105 6.78 -3.12 16.69
C LEU A 105 6.28 -4.25 17.62
N VAL A 106 5.34 -3.90 18.50
CA VAL A 106 4.63 -4.86 19.36
C VAL A 106 3.27 -5.21 18.77
N ARG A 107 2.59 -6.24 19.30
CA ARG A 107 1.26 -6.67 18.85
C ARG A 107 0.31 -5.47 18.65
N ALA A 108 0.16 -4.62 19.65
CA ALA A 108 -0.74 -3.46 19.55
C ALA A 108 -0.39 -2.50 18.41
N ASP A 109 0.91 -2.29 18.13
CA ASP A 109 1.36 -1.43 17.03
C ASP A 109 1.03 -2.03 15.66
N ILE A 110 1.14 -3.36 15.54
CA ILE A 110 0.87 -4.07 14.28
C ILE A 110 -0.62 -4.03 13.97
N PHE A 111 -1.47 -4.35 14.95
CA PHE A 111 -2.92 -4.31 14.77
C PHE A 111 -3.40 -2.88 14.46
N ASP A 112 -2.95 -1.86 15.20
CA ASP A 112 -3.28 -0.46 14.90
C ASP A 112 -2.89 -0.03 13.47
N ALA A 113 -1.71 -0.44 13.01
CA ALA A 113 -1.26 -0.15 11.65
C ALA A 113 -2.10 -0.84 10.58
N VAL A 114 -2.39 -2.13 10.76
CA VAL A 114 -3.20 -2.91 9.81
C VAL A 114 -4.58 -2.29 9.68
N GLU A 115 -5.27 -1.99 10.78
CA GLU A 115 -6.60 -1.35 10.74
C GLU A 115 -6.56 0.00 10.02
N LYS A 116 -5.55 0.83 10.29
CA LYS A 116 -5.38 2.12 9.61
C LYS A 116 -5.07 1.96 8.11
N SER A 117 -4.25 0.97 7.75
CA SER A 117 -3.95 0.65 6.35
C SER A 117 -5.18 0.17 5.60
N LEU A 118 -5.96 -0.76 6.19
CA LEU A 118 -7.22 -1.25 5.64
C LEU A 118 -8.23 -0.10 5.42
N ALA A 119 -8.38 0.78 6.41
CA ALA A 119 -9.24 1.95 6.30
C ALA A 119 -8.81 2.91 5.16
N LYS A 120 -7.51 3.15 4.99
CA LYS A 120 -6.98 4.00 3.91
C LYS A 120 -7.13 3.35 2.54
N LEU A 121 -6.88 2.05 2.44
CA LEU A 121 -7.04 1.26 1.22
C LEU A 121 -8.53 1.05 0.86
N GLY A 122 -9.45 1.25 1.80
CA GLY A 122 -10.88 1.03 1.60
C GLY A 122 -11.22 -0.44 1.36
N THR A 123 -10.54 -1.36 2.04
CA THR A 123 -10.73 -2.81 1.92
C THR A 123 -10.64 -3.46 3.29
N ASP A 124 -11.20 -4.65 3.40
CA ASP A 124 -11.28 -5.51 4.58
C ASP A 124 -10.13 -6.53 4.71
N TYR A 125 -9.26 -6.63 3.69
CA TYR A 125 -8.09 -7.50 3.74
C TYR A 125 -6.90 -6.93 2.98
N ILE A 126 -5.70 -7.33 3.41
CA ILE A 126 -4.44 -7.25 2.66
C ILE A 126 -3.81 -8.64 2.62
#